data_AF-A0A2E2AH93-F1
#
_entry.id   AF-A0A2E2AH93-F1
#
_cell.length_a   1.000
_cell.length_b   1.000
_cell.length_c   1.000
_cell.angle_alpha   90.00
_cell.angle_beta   90.00
_cell.angle_gamma   90.00
#
_symmetry.space_group_name_H-M   'P 1'
#
loop_
_entity.id
_entity.type
_entity.pdbx_description
1 polymer ?
#
loop_
_entity_poly.entity_id
_entity_poly.type
_entity_poly.pdbx_seq_one_letter_code
_entity_poly.pdbx_strand_id
1 'polypeptide(L)' 'MTDLNRADIMEMARAAGLELDEVRADTIASRLSGILSELDQIPIENMMSAEPAQIFSVKEASDRG' A
#
# COMPACT_ATOMS: atom_id res chain seq x y z
N MET A 1 -11.33 8.06 -9.89
CA MET A 1 -10.57 7.66 -8.70
C MET A 1 -10.84 6.19 -8.47
N THR A 2 -9.79 5.44 -8.14
CA THR A 2 -9.82 3.98 -8.17
C THR A 2 -10.45 3.48 -6.86
N ASP A 3 -11.75 3.19 -6.91
CA ASP A 3 -12.37 2.40 -5.85
C ASP A 3 -11.72 1.01 -5.87
N LEU A 4 -11.09 0.64 -4.77
CA LEU A 4 -10.57 -0.72 -4.60
C LEU A 4 -11.76 -1.66 -4.50
N ASN A 5 -11.71 -2.75 -5.26
CA ASN A 5 -12.69 -3.82 -5.18
C ASN A 5 -12.10 -5.04 -4.46
N ARG A 6 -12.94 -6.03 -4.19
CA ARG A 6 -12.54 -7.27 -3.49
C ARG A 6 -11.37 -7.99 -4.16
N ALA A 7 -11.32 -8.04 -5.49
CA ALA A 7 -10.23 -8.71 -6.19
C ALA A 7 -8.89 -8.02 -5.91
N ASP A 8 -8.86 -6.69 -5.92
CA ASP A 8 -7.66 -5.90 -5.61
C ASP A 8 -7.18 -6.17 -4.18
N ILE A 9 -8.10 -6.26 -3.22
CA ILE A 9 -7.76 -6.58 -1.82
C ILE A 9 -7.21 -7.99 -1.67
N MET A 10 -7.83 -8.96 -2.33
CA MET A 10 -7.38 -10.35 -2.29
C MET A 10 -5.99 -10.52 -2.92
N GLU A 11 -5.71 -9.77 -3.99
CA GLU A 11 -4.38 -9.73 -4.61
C GLU A 11 -3.34 -9.12 -3.67
N MET A 12 -3.65 -7.98 -3.03
CA MET A 12 -2.76 -7.37 -2.04
C MET A 12 -2.51 -8.28 -0.83
N ALA A 13 -3.55 -8.97 -0.33
CA ALA A 13 -3.41 -9.94 0.76
C ALA A 13 -2.47 -11.08 0.36
N ARG A 14 -2.62 -11.63 -0.85
CA ARG A 14 -1.72 -12.66 -1.39
C ARG A 14 -0.29 -12.15 -1.49
N ALA A 15 -0.08 -10.93 -2.02
CA ALA A 15 1.26 -10.33 -2.13
C ALA A 15 1.92 -10.12 -0.77
N ALA A 16 1.13 -9.82 0.27
CA ALA A 16 1.58 -9.68 1.65
C ALA A 16 1.72 -11.02 2.41
N GLY A 17 1.37 -12.16 1.80
CA GLY A 17 1.38 -13.47 2.45
C GLY A 17 0.30 -13.64 3.53
N LEU A 18 -0.79 -12.90 3.43
CA LEU A 18 -1.92 -12.92 4.38
C LEU A 18 -3.07 -13.76 3.81
N GLU A 19 -3.67 -14.60 4.65
CA GLU A 19 -4.95 -15.24 4.34
C GLU A 19 -6.10 -14.30 4.70
N LEU A 20 -7.01 -14.13 3.74
CA LEU A 20 -8.16 -13.24 3.86
C LEU A 20 -9.40 -13.91 3.28
N ASP A 21 -10.51 -13.84 4.02
CA ASP A 21 -11.82 -14.26 3.51
C ASP A 21 -12.53 -13.13 2.74
N GLU A 22 -13.51 -13.51 1.93
CA GLU A 22 -14.19 -12.56 1.03
C GLU A 22 -14.95 -11.44 1.77
N VAL A 23 -15.55 -11.73 2.93
CA VAL A 23 -16.31 -10.73 3.71
C VAL A 23 -15.38 -9.68 4.30
N ARG A 24 -14.21 -10.11 4.79
CA ARG A 24 -13.16 -9.20 5.25
C ARG A 24 -12.58 -8.41 4.08
N ALA A 25 -12.42 -9.03 2.91
CA ALA A 25 -11.93 -8.35 1.72
C ALA A 25 -12.85 -7.21 1.27
N ASP A 26 -14.17 -7.42 1.25
CA ASP A 26 -15.14 -6.35 0.95
C ASP A 26 -15.08 -5.20 1.98
N THR A 27 -14.94 -5.54 3.26
CA THR A 27 -14.81 -4.53 4.34
C THR A 27 -13.53 -3.71 4.19
N ILE A 28 -12.42 -4.36 3.86
CA ILE A 28 -11.12 -3.70 3.65
C ILE A 28 -11.15 -2.85 2.39
N ALA A 29 -11.81 -3.32 1.33
CA ALA A 29 -11.98 -2.59 0.07
C ALA A 29 -12.65 -1.24 0.31
N SER A 30 -13.75 -1.22 1.06
CA SER A 30 -14.46 0.02 1.42
C SER A 30 -13.58 0.96 2.25
N ARG A 31 -12.87 0.43 3.25
CA ARG A 31 -12.01 1.25 4.13
C ARG A 31 -10.82 1.85 3.40
N LEU A 32 -10.11 1.05 2.61
CA LEU A 32 -8.93 1.51 1.88
C LEU A 32 -9.30 2.48 0.76
N SER A 33 -10.45 2.30 0.09
CA SER A 33 -10.95 3.27 -0.91
C SER A 33 -11.19 4.65 -0.28
N GLY A 34 -11.71 4.70 0.94
CA GLY A 34 -11.85 5.95 1.71
C GLY A 34 -10.51 6.61 1.99
N ILE A 35 -9.53 5.86 2.49
CA ILE A 35 -8.18 6.37 2.78
C ILE A 35 -7.49 6.87 1.51
N LEU A 36 -7.54 6.12 0.40
CA LEU A 36 -6.96 6.54 -0.87
C LEU A 36 -7.60 7.83 -1.38
N SER A 37 -8.92 7.97 -1.21
CA SER A 37 -9.62 9.21 -1.57
C SER A 37 -9.19 10.41 -0.74
N GLU A 38 -8.86 10.22 0.54
CA GLU A 38 -8.28 11.27 1.39
C GLU A 38 -6.85 11.61 0.96
N LEU A 39 -6.03 10.62 0.60
CA LEU A 39 -4.66 10.84 0.13
C LEU A 39 -4.61 11.58 -1.21
N ASP A 40 -5.56 11.31 -2.12
CA ASP A 40 -5.67 12.00 -3.40
C ASP A 40 -5.96 13.50 -3.26
N GLN A 41 -6.45 13.95 -2.10
CA GLN A 41 -6.65 15.38 -1.80
C GLN A 41 -5.37 16.09 -1.36
N ILE A 42 -4.26 15.38 -1.14
CA ILE A 42 -3.00 15.98 -0.74
C ILE A 42 -2.38 16.72 -1.95
N PRO A 43 -2.12 18.04 -1.85
CA PRO A 43 -1.54 18.81 -2.95
C PRO A 43 -0.16 18.27 -3.36
N ILE A 44 0.01 17.98 -4.65
CA ILE A 44 1.25 17.44 -5.24
C ILE A 44 2.44 18.42 -5.06
N GLU A 45 2.18 19.71 -4.92
CA GLU A 45 3.19 20.75 -4.67
C GLU A 45 4.05 20.46 -3.41
N ASN A 46 3.49 19.74 -2.42
CA ASN A 46 4.22 19.31 -1.22
C ASN A 46 5.13 18.09 -1.44
N MET A 47 4.97 17.36 -2.55
CA MET A 47 5.71 16.11 -2.83
C MET A 47 6.86 16.33 -3.83
N MET A 48 6.78 17.33 -4.71
CA MET A 48 7.76 17.59 -5.78
C MET A 48 9.14 18.08 -5.29
N SER A 49 9.24 18.51 -4.03
CA SER A 49 10.48 19.01 -3.40
C SER A 49 11.13 18.01 -2.44
N ALA A 50 10.51 16.85 -2.23
CA ALA A 50 11.06 15.79 -1.39
C ALA A 50 11.72 14.72 -2.27
N GLU A 51 13.05 14.60 -2.19
CA GLU A 51 13.69 13.38 -2.69
C GLU A 51 13.17 12.18 -1.88
N PRO A 52 12.89 11.02 -2.50
CA PRO A 52 12.49 9.83 -1.78
C PRO A 52 13.54 9.50 -0.72
N ALA A 53 13.13 9.44 0.54
CA ALA A 53 14.03 9.02 1.60
C ALA A 53 14.54 7.60 1.27
N GLN A 54 15.84 7.43 1.04
CA GLN A 54 16.45 6.12 0.84
C GLN A 54 16.57 5.40 2.19
N ILE A 55 15.49 4.75 2.64
CA ILE A 55 15.45 4.08 3.95
C ILE A 55 16.04 2.65 3.89
N PHE A 56 16.31 2.11 2.69
CA PHE A 56 16.88 0.78 2.52
C PHE A 56 18.31 0.84 1.95
N SER A 57 19.32 0.82 2.82
CA SER A 57 20.66 0.38 2.42
C SER A 57 20.73 -1.15 2.48
N VAL A 58 20.94 -1.79 1.32
CA VAL A 58 21.11 -3.25 1.15
C VAL A 58 22.44 -3.76 1.76
N LYS A 59 22.97 -3.13 2.82
CA LYS A 59 24.33 -3.39 3.29
C LYS A 59 24.45 -4.44 4.40
N GLU A 60 23.37 -5.06 4.87
CA GLU A 60 23.41 -6.03 5.97
C GLU A 60 23.11 -7.50 5.58
N ALA A 61 23.07 -7.84 4.29
CA ALA A 61 22.92 -9.23 3.85
C ALA A 61 24.26 -9.94 3.53
N SER A 62 25.40 -9.25 3.59
CA SER A 62 26.69 -9.75 3.08
C SER A 62 27.76 -9.98 4.15
N ASP A 63 27.40 -10.13 5.44
CA ASP A 63 28.39 -10.33 6.52
C ASP A 63 28.11 -11.55 7.41
N ARG A 64 27.49 -12.58 6.83
CA ARG A 64 27.51 -13.94 7.39
C ARG A 64 28.06 -14.92 6.36
N GLY A 65 29.36 -14.79 6.12
CA GLY A 65 30.20 -15.87 5.62
C GLY A 65 30.60 -16.83 6.73
#